data_AF-A0A9P0JG47-F1
#
_entry.id   AF-A0A9P0JG47-F1
#
_cell.length_a   1.000
_cell.length_b   1.000
_cell.length_c   1.000
_cell.angle_alpha   90.00
_cell.angle_beta   90.00
_cell.angle_gamma   90.00
#
_symmetry.space_group_name_H-M   'P 1'
#
loop_
_entity.id
_entity.type
_entity.pdbx_description
1 polymer ?
#
loop_
_entity_poly.entity_id
_entity_poly.type
_entity_poly.pdbx_seq_one_letter_code
_entity_poly.pdbx_strand_id
1 'polypeptide(L)'
;MIDASAVASQFFQDLILPDQFPLDYIGFVKRLLILMHKGYKCVSKLEIELKQLEITSVKPVNQVSVEGSTLNLDISLTKLRELIESSYPNPLTIDDINKKHGWKNSDIKDNLEKLQESGIVKPVDGGYTRVVLHDKIVEQIPNIQNNRQPTVAIITAEYCEKVAVDILIENKETFVRYTTVGESNVYTIGKMGNHSVVCTKLPALGLSREATIAAGNAITRLLGTFQKVEHVFVCGAGGGVPHYTNYDKHVKLGDVVVSHCGNNQKAVYTYCKNVSNENGNLKFHCHQYSPKTFDLQIAAMKLQTEVKSIDKKPLWDTYLNEALNKIEKQKTDNESDFKRPPADSDKLQMYIGGTELIEITHPICNDKDNTLGTRIHVGPIGGGQSVTSNAFTRQKFTAEYKLLAMDSEFDSVMGSLMGNYCHSYAIVRGISDYKDGSVKNKWQPYASLAAASVIKAILSITNV
;
A
#
# COMPACT_ATOMS: atom_id res chain seq x y z
N MET A 1 -14.30 21.84 -30.43
CA MET A 1 -14.42 20.38 -30.63
C MET A 1 -14.92 19.79 -29.34
N ILE A 2 -16.02 19.05 -29.38
CA ILE A 2 -16.51 18.32 -28.21
C ILE A 2 -15.52 17.19 -27.97
N ASP A 3 -14.88 17.15 -26.80
CA ASP A 3 -13.99 16.05 -26.42
C ASP A 3 -14.83 14.78 -26.25
N ALA A 4 -14.81 13.91 -27.27
CA ALA A 4 -15.57 12.68 -27.30
C ALA A 4 -15.24 11.75 -26.13
N SER A 5 -14.00 11.81 -25.60
CA SER A 5 -13.56 11.04 -24.45
C SER A 5 -14.19 11.56 -23.15
N ALA A 6 -14.26 12.89 -22.99
CA ALA A 6 -14.91 13.52 -21.84
C ALA A 6 -16.42 13.23 -21.81
N VAL A 7 -17.07 13.27 -22.97
CA VAL A 7 -18.50 12.93 -23.13
C VAL A 7 -18.75 11.46 -22.82
N ALA A 8 -17.94 10.54 -23.34
CA ALA A 8 -18.07 9.10 -23.06
C ALA A 8 -17.84 8.81 -21.56
N SER A 9 -16.88 9.51 -20.95
CA SER A 9 -16.62 9.42 -19.51
C SER A 9 -17.80 9.88 -18.67
N GLN A 10 -18.39 11.03 -19.01
CA GLN A 10 -19.55 11.55 -18.28
C GLN A 10 -20.79 10.65 -18.52
N PHE A 11 -21.00 10.17 -19.75
CA PHE A 11 -22.07 9.21 -20.06
C PHE A 11 -21.95 7.95 -19.19
N PHE A 12 -20.75 7.38 -19.10
CA PHE A 12 -20.53 6.20 -18.27
C PHE A 12 -20.76 6.52 -16.80
N GLN A 13 -20.19 7.61 -16.27
CA GLN A 13 -20.41 8.04 -14.88
C GLN A 13 -21.90 8.17 -14.56
N ASP A 14 -22.66 8.83 -15.43
CA ASP A 14 -24.10 9.01 -15.29
C ASP A 14 -24.85 7.67 -15.38
N LEU A 15 -24.39 6.73 -16.22
CA LEU A 15 -24.97 5.40 -16.33
C LEU A 15 -24.74 4.57 -15.05
N ILE A 16 -23.55 4.66 -14.47
CA ILE A 16 -23.13 3.92 -13.28
C ILE A 16 -23.40 4.63 -11.95
N LEU A 17 -24.06 5.80 -11.97
CA LEU A 17 -24.38 6.56 -10.75
C LEU A 17 -25.11 5.66 -9.72
N PRO A 18 -24.53 5.47 -8.51
CA PRO A 18 -24.99 4.47 -7.54
C PRO A 18 -26.46 4.62 -7.12
N ASP A 19 -26.95 5.85 -7.00
CA ASP A 19 -28.28 6.16 -6.49
C ASP A 19 -29.40 5.94 -7.52
N GLN A 20 -29.05 5.74 -8.78
CA GLN A 20 -29.99 5.65 -9.91
C GLN A 20 -29.74 4.40 -10.76
N PHE A 21 -28.82 3.53 -10.32
CA PHE A 21 -28.47 2.33 -11.07
C PHE A 21 -29.62 1.32 -10.99
N PRO A 22 -30.12 0.84 -12.14
CA PRO A 22 -31.22 -0.10 -12.18
C PRO A 22 -30.75 -1.52 -11.79
N LEU A 23 -31.51 -2.16 -10.89
CA LEU A 23 -31.26 -3.52 -10.40
C LEU A 23 -31.61 -4.61 -11.43
N ASP A 24 -32.42 -4.26 -12.44
CA ASP A 24 -32.83 -5.18 -13.50
C ASP A 24 -32.13 -4.86 -14.82
N TYR A 25 -31.82 -5.90 -15.60
CA TYR A 25 -31.31 -5.77 -16.97
C TYR A 25 -32.16 -4.84 -17.85
N ILE A 26 -33.49 -4.96 -17.74
CA ILE A 26 -34.43 -4.12 -18.49
C ILE A 26 -34.30 -2.66 -18.05
N GLY A 27 -34.13 -2.41 -16.76
CA GLY A 27 -33.88 -1.08 -16.22
C GLY A 27 -32.56 -0.50 -16.73
N PHE A 28 -31.51 -1.32 -16.79
CA PHE A 28 -30.19 -0.95 -17.32
C PHE A 28 -30.26 -0.50 -18.77
N VAL A 29 -30.89 -1.31 -19.63
CA VAL A 29 -31.09 -0.97 -21.05
C VAL A 29 -31.97 0.28 -21.20
N LYS A 30 -33.05 0.42 -20.41
CA LYS A 30 -33.89 1.63 -20.43
C LYS A 30 -33.09 2.87 -20.05
N ARG A 31 -32.24 2.79 -19.03
CA ARG A 31 -31.41 3.90 -18.58
C ARG A 31 -30.39 4.30 -19.65
N LEU A 32 -29.72 3.33 -20.26
CA LEU A 32 -28.84 3.54 -21.42
C LEU A 32 -29.55 4.33 -22.52
N LEU A 33 -30.73 3.86 -22.94
CA LEU A 33 -31.52 4.51 -23.99
C LEU A 33 -31.97 5.92 -23.59
N ILE A 34 -32.35 6.13 -22.32
CA ILE A 34 -32.73 7.45 -21.81
C ILE A 34 -31.54 8.40 -21.82
N LEU A 35 -30.36 7.96 -21.37
CA LEU A 35 -29.14 8.77 -21.36
C LEU A 35 -28.69 9.13 -22.79
N MET A 36 -28.74 8.19 -23.73
CA MET A 36 -28.46 8.47 -25.15
C MET A 36 -29.44 9.48 -25.73
N HIS A 37 -30.73 9.32 -25.44
CA HIS A 37 -31.78 10.14 -26.05
C HIS A 37 -31.88 11.55 -25.46
N LYS A 38 -31.70 11.67 -24.13
CA LYS A 38 -31.95 12.92 -23.40
C LYS A 38 -30.66 13.64 -22.97
N GLY A 39 -29.61 12.92 -22.62
CA GLY A 39 -28.37 13.49 -22.07
C GLY A 39 -27.22 13.64 -23.07
N TYR A 40 -27.07 12.69 -23.99
CA TYR A 40 -25.84 12.53 -24.78
C TYR A 40 -26.12 12.27 -26.26
N LYS A 41 -26.68 13.27 -26.96
CA LYS A 41 -27.04 13.19 -28.38
C LYS A 41 -25.87 12.95 -29.34
N CYS A 42 -24.64 13.11 -28.85
CA CYS A 42 -23.40 12.86 -29.60
C CYS A 42 -22.95 11.39 -29.57
N VAL A 43 -23.57 10.52 -28.75
CA VAL A 43 -23.27 9.09 -28.70
C VAL A 43 -24.15 8.37 -29.73
N SER A 44 -23.54 7.92 -30.83
CA SER A 44 -24.26 7.31 -31.97
C SER A 44 -24.32 5.78 -31.92
N LYS A 45 -23.35 5.13 -31.25
CA LYS A 45 -23.27 3.66 -31.13
C LYS A 45 -22.77 3.28 -29.74
N LEU A 46 -23.37 2.25 -29.15
CA LEU A 46 -22.94 1.61 -27.92
C LEU A 46 -22.82 0.11 -28.17
N GLU A 47 -21.72 -0.47 -27.72
CA GLU A 47 -21.46 -1.89 -27.77
C GLU A 47 -21.31 -2.38 -26.33
N ILE A 48 -22.12 -3.34 -25.95
CA ILE A 48 -22.27 -3.77 -24.56
C ILE A 48 -22.19 -5.29 -24.56
N GLU A 49 -21.16 -5.81 -23.91
CA GLU A 49 -21.03 -7.23 -23.61
C GLU A 49 -21.42 -7.45 -22.16
N LEU A 50 -22.52 -8.15 -21.93
CA LEU A 50 -22.98 -8.56 -20.60
C LEU A 50 -22.78 -10.06 -20.48
N LYS A 51 -21.86 -10.46 -19.61
CA LYS A 51 -21.58 -11.86 -19.34
C LYS A 51 -22.02 -12.17 -17.92
N GLN A 52 -23.03 -13.01 -17.77
CA GLN A 52 -23.36 -13.57 -16.46
C GLN A 52 -22.20 -14.46 -16.05
N LEU A 53 -21.46 -14.06 -15.02
CA LEU A 53 -20.50 -14.94 -14.40
C LEU A 53 -21.28 -16.13 -13.84
N GLU A 54 -20.84 -17.35 -14.11
CA GLU A 54 -21.38 -18.54 -13.44
C GLU A 54 -21.39 -18.25 -11.94
N ILE A 55 -22.43 -18.71 -11.23
CA ILE A 55 -22.54 -18.58 -9.78
C ILE A 55 -21.28 -19.21 -9.18
N THR A 56 -20.25 -18.39 -8.97
CA THR A 56 -19.12 -18.80 -8.15
C THR A 56 -19.72 -19.06 -6.79
N SER A 57 -19.57 -20.28 -6.29
CA SER A 57 -19.91 -20.70 -4.93
C SER A 57 -19.20 -19.88 -3.84
N VAL A 58 -18.41 -18.87 -4.23
CA VAL A 58 -17.91 -17.81 -3.37
C VAL A 58 -19.03 -16.79 -3.17
N LYS A 59 -19.88 -17.05 -2.17
CA LYS A 59 -20.61 -15.99 -1.48
C LYS A 59 -19.62 -14.84 -1.19
N PRO A 60 -20.06 -13.56 -1.25
CA PRO A 60 -19.22 -12.45 -0.83
C PRO A 60 -18.68 -12.76 0.56
N VAL A 61 -17.37 -12.57 0.77
CA VAL A 61 -16.80 -12.53 2.11
C VAL A 61 -17.31 -11.25 2.77
N ASN A 62 -18.57 -11.25 3.17
CA ASN A 62 -18.99 -10.55 4.37
C ASN A 62 -18.37 -11.30 5.55
N GLN A 63 -17.09 -11.05 5.79
CA GLN A 63 -16.50 -11.25 7.11
C GLN A 63 -15.86 -9.93 7.53
N VAL A 64 -16.71 -9.01 7.98
CA VAL A 64 -16.46 -8.52 9.33
C VAL A 64 -16.86 -9.69 10.22
N SER A 65 -15.89 -10.46 10.68
CA SER A 65 -16.06 -11.22 11.92
C SER A 65 -16.12 -10.18 13.04
N VAL A 66 -17.31 -9.63 13.26
CA VAL A 66 -17.72 -9.30 14.62
C VAL A 66 -17.79 -10.64 15.33
N GLU A 67 -17.05 -10.72 16.42
CA GLU A 67 -16.92 -11.84 17.34
C GLU A 67 -18.23 -12.64 17.46
N GLY A 68 -18.14 -13.96 17.26
CA GLY A 68 -19.26 -14.87 17.54
C GLY A 68 -19.57 -15.88 16.44
N SER A 69 -18.58 -16.63 15.95
CA SER A 69 -18.86 -17.95 15.33
C SER A 69 -17.61 -18.82 15.35
N THR A 70 -17.65 -19.82 16.25
CA THR A 70 -16.81 -21.03 16.34
C THR A 70 -15.60 -21.11 15.40
N LEU A 71 -14.45 -20.81 15.98
CA LEU A 71 -13.09 -21.01 15.47
C LEU A 71 -12.89 -22.39 14.83
N ASN A 72 -12.62 -22.44 13.52
CA ASN A 72 -11.81 -23.52 12.97
C ASN A 72 -10.37 -23.28 13.44
N LEU A 73 -9.99 -24.05 14.46
CA LEU A 73 -8.82 -23.94 15.33
C LEU A 73 -7.53 -24.54 14.74
N ASP A 74 -7.44 -24.72 13.42
CA ASP A 74 -6.23 -25.28 12.81
C ASP A 74 -5.22 -24.17 12.48
N ILE A 75 -4.07 -24.24 13.14
CA ILE A 75 -2.91 -23.38 12.87
C ILE A 75 -2.32 -23.82 11.53
N SER A 76 -2.48 -22.99 10.51
CA SER A 76 -1.69 -23.12 9.28
C SER A 76 -0.30 -22.54 9.52
N LEU A 77 0.74 -23.27 9.10
CA LEU A 77 2.14 -22.82 9.14
C LEU A 77 2.32 -21.43 8.50
N THR A 78 1.54 -21.12 7.46
CA THR A 78 1.52 -19.80 6.80
C THR A 78 1.00 -18.70 7.73
N LYS A 79 -0.09 -18.93 8.48
CA LYS A 79 -0.64 -17.94 9.42
C LYS A 79 0.33 -17.65 10.57
N LEU A 80 1.02 -18.68 11.06
CA LEU A 80 2.03 -18.49 12.11
C LEU A 80 3.24 -17.71 11.59
N ARG A 81 3.73 -18.04 10.39
CA ARG A 81 4.79 -17.28 9.72
C ARG A 81 4.42 -15.81 9.57
N GLU A 82 3.22 -15.56 9.06
CA GLU A 82 2.67 -14.21 8.89
C GLU A 82 2.58 -13.43 10.20
N LEU A 83 2.22 -14.09 11.30
CA LEU A 83 2.16 -13.46 12.61
C LEU A 83 3.55 -13.01 13.07
N ILE A 84 4.56 -13.88 12.94
CA ILE A 84 5.95 -13.58 13.26
C ILE A 84 6.48 -12.44 12.38
N GLU A 85 6.18 -12.48 11.07
CA GLU A 85 6.56 -11.43 10.13
C GLU A 85 5.91 -10.08 10.47
N SER A 86 4.64 -10.07 10.90
CA SER A 86 3.95 -8.84 11.30
C SER A 86 4.54 -8.21 12.56
N SER A 87 4.99 -9.02 13.52
CA SER A 87 5.55 -8.54 14.80
C SER A 87 7.05 -8.26 14.75
N TYR A 88 7.76 -8.68 13.70
CA TYR A 88 9.16 -8.31 13.50
C TYR A 88 9.35 -6.78 13.60
N PRO A 89 10.34 -6.26 14.36
CA PRO A 89 11.47 -6.97 14.97
C PRO A 89 11.22 -7.56 16.37
N ASN A 90 10.05 -7.37 16.98
CA ASN A 90 9.77 -7.87 18.33
C ASN A 90 9.65 -9.41 18.33
N PRO A 91 10.41 -10.11 19.19
CA PRO A 91 10.23 -11.55 19.40
C PRO A 91 8.85 -11.86 19.98
N LEU A 92 8.21 -12.93 19.50
CA LEU A 92 6.93 -13.40 20.04
C LEU A 92 7.14 -14.65 20.89
N THR A 93 6.60 -14.66 22.10
CA THR A 93 6.58 -15.88 22.94
C THR A 93 5.38 -16.76 22.59
N ILE A 94 5.45 -18.04 22.96
CA ILE A 94 4.33 -18.97 22.76
C ILE A 94 3.08 -18.49 23.53
N ASP A 95 3.27 -17.93 24.72
CA ASP A 95 2.19 -17.41 25.55
C ASP A 95 1.51 -16.18 24.92
N ASP A 96 2.29 -15.29 24.29
CA ASP A 96 1.75 -14.14 23.56
C ASP A 96 0.89 -14.58 22.37
N ILE A 97 1.35 -15.59 21.63
CA ILE A 97 0.62 -16.15 20.47
C ILE A 97 -0.68 -16.81 20.95
N ASN A 98 -0.62 -17.62 22.01
CA ASN A 98 -1.81 -18.25 22.58
C ASN A 98 -2.80 -17.19 23.08
N LYS A 99 -2.35 -16.20 23.85
CA LYS A 99 -3.23 -15.16 24.39
C LYS A 99 -3.95 -14.36 23.29
N LYS A 100 -3.29 -14.12 22.16
CA LYS A 100 -3.84 -13.33 21.06
C LYS A 100 -4.77 -14.14 20.13
N HIS A 101 -4.49 -15.42 19.92
CA HIS A 101 -5.19 -16.24 18.91
C HIS A 101 -5.96 -17.45 19.47
N GLY A 102 -5.80 -17.77 20.76
CA GLY A 102 -6.44 -18.91 21.43
C GLY A 102 -5.95 -20.28 20.94
N TRP A 103 -4.75 -20.32 20.35
CA TRP A 103 -4.16 -21.52 19.78
C TRP A 103 -3.51 -22.41 20.85
N LYS A 104 -3.52 -23.74 20.65
CA LYS A 104 -2.89 -24.68 21.58
C LYS A 104 -1.37 -24.54 21.56
N ASN A 105 -0.76 -24.54 22.75
CA ASN A 105 0.69 -24.43 22.90
C ASN A 105 1.48 -25.54 22.18
N SER A 106 0.94 -26.77 22.11
CA SER A 106 1.55 -27.88 21.36
C SER A 106 1.68 -27.55 19.87
N ASP A 107 0.58 -27.09 19.28
CA ASP A 107 0.49 -26.90 17.84
C ASP A 107 1.30 -25.68 17.40
N ILE A 108 1.40 -24.65 18.26
CA ILE A 108 2.31 -23.52 18.06
C ILE A 108 3.75 -24.01 18.05
N LYS A 109 4.15 -24.82 19.05
CA LYS A 109 5.52 -25.31 19.18
C LYS A 109 5.93 -26.17 17.98
N ASP A 110 5.11 -27.11 17.57
CA ASP A 110 5.41 -28.00 16.43
C ASP A 110 5.59 -27.23 15.12
N ASN A 111 4.77 -26.19 14.90
CA ASN A 111 4.91 -25.34 13.71
C ASN A 111 6.11 -24.38 13.81
N LEU A 112 6.46 -23.89 15.01
CA LEU A 112 7.67 -23.10 15.23
C LEU A 112 8.93 -23.92 14.98
N GLU A 113 8.96 -25.18 15.41
CA GLU A 113 10.07 -26.10 15.15
C GLU A 113 10.26 -26.30 13.64
N LYS A 114 9.19 -26.55 12.88
CA LYS A 114 9.25 -26.63 11.40
C LYS A 114 9.76 -25.33 10.77
N LEU A 115 9.31 -24.18 11.26
CA LEU A 115 9.77 -22.88 10.76
C LEU A 115 11.25 -22.63 11.10
N GLN A 116 11.72 -23.12 12.25
CA GLN A 116 13.13 -23.04 12.65
C GLN A 116 14.00 -23.98 11.81
N GLU A 117 13.56 -25.21 11.56
CA GLU A 117 14.24 -26.18 10.67
C GLU A 117 14.37 -25.65 9.24
N SER A 118 13.35 -24.95 8.74
CA SER A 118 13.39 -24.28 7.44
C SER A 118 14.27 -23.01 7.40
N GLY A 119 14.89 -22.62 8.52
CA GLY A 119 15.74 -21.43 8.62
C GLY A 119 14.98 -20.10 8.56
N ILE A 120 13.66 -20.12 8.70
CA ILE A 120 12.80 -18.93 8.60
C ILE A 120 12.84 -18.13 9.90
N VAL A 121 12.86 -18.81 11.04
CA VAL A 121 12.70 -18.22 12.38
C VAL A 121 13.85 -18.63 13.28
N LYS A 122 14.29 -17.72 14.16
CA LYS A 122 15.28 -17.98 15.20
C LYS A 122 14.74 -17.65 16.60
N PRO A 123 15.15 -18.40 17.63
CA PRO A 123 14.86 -18.05 19.01
C PRO A 123 15.73 -16.86 19.45
N VAL A 124 15.11 -15.84 20.06
CA VAL A 124 15.77 -14.65 20.64
C VAL A 124 15.02 -14.25 21.92
N ASP A 125 15.73 -14.09 23.02
CA ASP A 125 15.21 -13.63 24.33
C ASP A 125 13.94 -14.37 24.81
N GLY A 126 13.88 -15.70 24.61
CA GLY A 126 12.75 -16.53 25.03
C GLY A 126 11.53 -16.48 24.09
N GLY A 127 11.60 -15.70 23.02
CA GLY A 127 10.62 -15.65 21.94
C GLY A 127 11.22 -16.06 20.59
N TYR A 128 10.41 -15.96 19.54
CA TYR A 128 10.76 -16.30 18.18
C TYR A 128 10.65 -15.07 17.27
N THR A 129 11.65 -14.87 16.41
CA THR A 129 11.70 -13.75 15.46
C THR A 129 12.23 -14.19 14.09
N ARG A 130 11.99 -13.40 13.05
CA ARG A 130 12.39 -13.72 11.68
C ARG A 130 13.92 -13.69 11.56
N VAL A 131 14.50 -14.68 10.90
CA VAL A 131 15.90 -14.67 10.49
C VAL A 131 16.06 -13.65 9.36
N VAL A 132 17.02 -12.74 9.51
CA VAL A 132 17.42 -11.80 8.45
C VAL A 132 18.88 -12.05 8.14
N LEU A 133 19.20 -12.27 6.87
CA LEU A 133 20.58 -12.49 6.42
C LEU A 133 21.43 -11.23 6.70
N HIS A 134 22.59 -11.42 7.33
CA HIS A 134 23.55 -10.35 7.70
C HIS A 134 23.05 -9.36 8.76
N ASP A 135 22.26 -9.81 9.74
CA ASP A 135 21.92 -8.98 10.89
C ASP A 135 23.04 -8.92 11.95
N LYS A 136 23.37 -7.71 12.40
CA LYS A 136 24.25 -7.46 13.54
C LYS A 136 23.37 -7.10 14.73
N ILE A 137 23.31 -7.99 15.71
CA ILE A 137 22.63 -7.73 16.98
C ILE A 137 23.49 -6.76 17.78
N VAL A 138 22.93 -5.62 18.16
CA VAL A 138 23.65 -4.56 18.87
C VAL A 138 22.85 -4.06 20.07
N GLU A 139 23.52 -3.85 21.21
CA GLU A 139 22.89 -3.22 22.38
C GLU A 139 22.61 -1.72 22.14
N GLN A 140 23.51 -1.07 21.40
CA GLN A 140 23.40 0.31 20.93
C GLN A 140 23.82 0.41 19.47
N ILE A 141 23.13 1.25 18.71
CA ILE A 141 23.46 1.48 17.31
C ILE A 141 24.84 2.16 17.27
N PRO A 142 25.81 1.60 16.54
CA PRO A 142 27.16 2.13 16.52
C PRO A 142 27.13 3.57 16.00
N ASN A 143 27.98 4.42 16.57
CA ASN A 143 28.08 5.81 16.14
C ASN A 143 28.67 5.85 14.72
N ILE A 144 27.81 6.08 13.72
CA ILE A 144 28.19 6.00 12.32
C ILE A 144 29.06 7.20 11.98
N GLN A 145 30.20 6.96 11.33
CA GLN A 145 31.07 8.00 10.82
C GLN A 145 30.27 9.03 10.01
N ASN A 146 30.60 10.32 10.16
CA ASN A 146 29.83 11.42 9.56
C ASN A 146 29.53 11.27 8.06
N ASN A 147 30.42 10.64 7.28
CA ASN A 147 30.25 10.42 5.83
C ASN A 147 29.33 9.24 5.47
N ARG A 148 28.94 8.42 6.45
CA ARG A 148 28.01 7.29 6.27
C ARG A 148 26.67 7.52 6.97
N GLN A 149 26.50 8.68 7.60
CA GLN A 149 25.23 9.01 8.25
C GLN A 149 24.15 9.19 7.18
N PRO A 150 22.98 8.55 7.36
CA PRO A 150 21.91 8.60 6.38
C PRO A 150 21.26 9.99 6.35
N THR A 151 20.98 10.48 5.14
CA THR A 151 20.24 11.72 4.88
C THR A 151 18.77 11.44 4.57
N VAL A 152 18.47 10.21 4.13
CA VAL A 152 17.14 9.76 3.76
C VAL A 152 16.73 8.59 4.65
N ALA A 153 15.53 8.65 5.21
CA ALA A 153 14.91 7.51 5.89
C ALA A 153 13.76 6.91 5.07
N ILE A 154 13.64 5.59 5.10
CA ILE A 154 12.54 4.84 4.49
C ILE A 154 11.85 4.05 5.59
N ILE A 155 10.57 4.32 5.80
CA ILE A 155 9.72 3.68 6.80
C ILE A 155 8.81 2.70 6.08
N THR A 156 8.78 1.46 6.57
CA THR A 156 7.91 0.38 6.09
C THR A 156 7.07 -0.16 7.25
N ALA A 157 5.92 -0.74 6.97
CA ALA A 157 5.04 -1.33 7.98
C ALA A 157 5.05 -2.86 7.94
N GLU A 158 5.04 -3.44 6.74
CA GLU A 158 4.99 -4.89 6.55
C GLU A 158 6.36 -5.48 6.22
N TYR A 159 6.53 -6.78 6.52
CA TYR A 159 7.82 -7.44 6.31
C TYR A 159 8.19 -7.51 4.82
N CYS A 160 7.23 -7.78 3.93
CA CYS A 160 7.46 -7.80 2.48
C CYS A 160 7.90 -6.43 1.94
N GLU A 161 7.43 -5.33 2.53
CA GLU A 161 7.84 -3.97 2.21
C GLU A 161 9.29 -3.72 2.62
N LYS A 162 9.67 -4.13 3.83
CA LYS A 162 11.05 -4.06 4.28
C LYS A 162 11.99 -4.85 3.36
N VAL A 163 11.63 -6.08 3.03
CA VAL A 163 12.43 -6.94 2.13
C VAL A 163 12.61 -6.26 0.77
N ALA A 164 11.52 -5.74 0.18
CA ALA A 164 11.55 -5.00 -1.08
C ALA A 164 12.54 -3.82 -1.06
N VAL A 165 12.51 -3.00 0.00
CA VAL A 165 13.43 -1.88 0.15
C VAL A 165 14.86 -2.37 0.36
N ASP A 166 15.08 -3.32 1.26
CA ASP A 166 16.41 -3.84 1.60
C ASP A 166 17.14 -4.43 0.39
N ILE A 167 16.43 -5.04 -0.59
CA ILE A 167 17.04 -5.59 -1.81
C ILE A 167 17.64 -4.51 -2.71
N LEU A 168 17.05 -3.31 -2.70
CA LEU A 168 17.48 -2.20 -3.52
C LEU A 168 18.58 -1.34 -2.87
N ILE A 169 18.84 -1.53 -1.57
CA ILE A 169 19.93 -0.90 -0.84
C ILE A 169 21.26 -1.60 -1.14
N GLU A 170 22.25 -0.82 -1.56
CA GLU A 170 23.61 -1.25 -1.84
C GLU A 170 24.50 -1.11 -0.59
N ASN A 171 25.48 -2.02 -0.44
CA ASN A 171 26.40 -2.04 0.70
C ASN A 171 25.68 -1.99 2.06
N LYS A 172 24.59 -2.75 2.19
CA LYS A 172 23.71 -2.69 3.34
C LYS A 172 24.28 -3.38 4.59
N GLU A 173 24.05 -2.78 5.74
CA GLU A 173 24.26 -3.36 7.05
C GLU A 173 22.97 -3.26 7.87
N THR A 174 22.49 -4.38 8.41
CA THR A 174 21.28 -4.39 9.24
C THR A 174 21.67 -4.47 10.71
N PHE A 175 21.22 -3.50 11.49
CA PHE A 175 21.38 -3.45 12.93
C PHE A 175 20.03 -3.73 13.60
N VAL A 176 20.01 -4.72 14.49
CA VAL A 176 18.83 -5.04 15.28
C VAL A 176 19.14 -4.79 16.74
N ARG A 177 18.35 -3.92 17.35
CA ARG A 177 18.41 -3.65 18.79
C ARG A 177 17.21 -4.31 19.44
N TYR A 178 17.44 -5.47 20.05
CA TYR A 178 16.47 -6.11 20.93
C TYR A 178 16.50 -5.43 22.29
N THR A 179 15.32 -5.21 22.86
CA THR A 179 15.19 -4.67 24.22
C THR A 179 14.31 -5.60 25.02
N THR A 180 14.76 -5.99 26.21
CA THR A 180 13.98 -6.81 27.16
C THR A 180 12.75 -6.07 27.70
N VAL A 181 12.80 -4.73 27.70
CA VAL A 181 11.69 -3.86 28.11
C VAL A 181 11.49 -2.78 27.04
N GLY A 182 10.29 -2.74 26.47
CA GLY A 182 9.92 -1.82 25.39
C GLY A 182 10.13 -2.40 23.99
N GLU A 183 10.10 -1.53 22.98
CA GLU A 183 10.08 -1.94 21.57
C GLU A 183 11.47 -2.14 20.99
N SER A 184 11.65 -3.29 20.33
CA SER A 184 12.81 -3.60 19.51
C SER A 184 12.77 -2.77 18.23
N ASN A 185 13.94 -2.42 17.70
CA ASN A 185 14.06 -1.62 16.48
C ASN A 185 15.05 -2.27 15.52
N VAL A 186 14.76 -2.16 14.22
CA VAL A 186 15.63 -2.63 13.14
C VAL A 186 15.95 -1.49 12.20
N TYR A 187 17.23 -1.33 11.88
CA TYR A 187 17.71 -0.33 10.94
C TYR A 187 18.63 -0.97 9.92
N THR A 188 18.28 -0.87 8.65
CA THR A 188 19.14 -1.28 7.54
C THR A 188 19.71 -0.04 6.88
N ILE A 189 21.02 0.14 6.98
CA ILE A 189 21.73 1.32 6.50
C ILE A 189 22.54 0.92 5.29
N GLY A 190 22.55 1.78 4.27
CA GLY A 190 23.38 1.57 3.09
C GLY A 190 23.25 2.74 2.12
N LYS A 191 23.42 2.47 0.83
CA LYS A 191 23.30 3.47 -0.23
C LYS A 191 22.20 3.14 -1.21
N MET A 192 21.50 4.16 -1.69
CA MET A 192 20.53 4.06 -2.77
C MET A 192 20.81 5.20 -3.75
N GLY A 193 21.47 4.87 -4.86
CA GLY A 193 22.04 5.89 -5.75
C GLY A 193 23.17 6.65 -5.04
N ASN A 194 23.10 7.99 -5.07
CA ASN A 194 24.10 8.85 -4.42
C ASN A 194 23.82 9.12 -2.93
N HIS A 195 22.70 8.61 -2.41
CA HIS A 195 22.20 8.92 -1.07
C HIS A 195 22.54 7.83 -0.07
N SER A 196 22.91 8.24 1.15
CA SER A 196 23.00 7.32 2.28
C SER A 196 21.60 7.18 2.89
N VAL A 197 21.09 5.96 2.93
CA VAL A 197 19.71 5.67 3.32
C VAL A 197 19.65 4.79 4.56
N VAL A 198 18.59 4.98 5.36
CA VAL A 198 18.22 4.08 6.45
C VAL A 198 16.80 3.57 6.26
N CYS A 199 16.62 2.25 6.21
CA CYS A 199 15.32 1.61 6.20
C CYS A 199 14.97 1.08 7.58
N THR A 200 13.75 1.32 8.04
CA THR A 200 13.19 0.72 9.26
C THR A 200 11.83 0.08 8.96
N LYS A 201 11.48 -0.95 9.74
CA LYS A 201 10.13 -1.50 9.77
C LYS A 201 9.48 -1.13 11.11
N LEU A 202 8.26 -0.63 11.05
CA LEU A 202 7.45 -0.35 12.23
C LEU A 202 7.20 -1.67 13.01
N PRO A 203 7.32 -1.64 14.34
CA PRO A 203 7.14 -2.83 15.18
C PRO A 203 5.71 -3.36 15.20
N ALA A 204 4.74 -2.44 15.07
CA ALA A 204 3.33 -2.74 14.93
C ALA A 204 2.66 -1.57 14.20
N LEU A 205 1.64 -1.89 13.41
CA LEU A 205 0.73 -0.92 12.84
C LEU A 205 -0.71 -1.39 13.11
N GLY A 206 -1.58 -0.47 13.51
CA GLY A 206 -2.97 -0.80 13.84
C GLY A 206 -3.62 0.16 14.82
N LEU A 207 -4.85 -0.19 15.17
CA LEU A 207 -5.78 0.67 15.93
C LEU A 207 -5.68 0.50 17.43
N SER A 208 -5.01 -0.56 17.89
CA SER A 208 -4.76 -0.70 19.32
C SER A 208 -3.88 0.47 19.75
N ARG A 209 -4.14 0.97 20.97
CA ARG A 209 -3.42 2.13 21.49
C ARG A 209 -1.92 1.85 21.54
N GLU A 210 -1.56 0.60 21.84
CA GLU A 210 -0.19 0.09 21.86
C GLU A 210 0.45 0.20 20.47
N ALA A 211 -0.23 -0.23 19.41
CA ALA A 211 0.31 -0.17 18.06
C ALA A 211 0.47 1.26 17.55
N THR A 212 -0.52 2.13 17.82
CA THR A 212 -0.46 3.56 17.46
C THR A 212 0.70 4.27 18.15
N ILE A 213 0.90 4.02 19.45
CA ILE A 213 2.02 4.57 20.24
C ILE A 213 3.36 4.00 19.74
N ALA A 214 3.42 2.69 19.49
CA ALA A 214 4.64 2.03 19.04
C ALA A 214 5.12 2.55 17.69
N ALA A 215 4.21 2.71 16.73
CA ALA A 215 4.53 3.28 15.42
C ALA A 215 5.10 4.70 15.55
N GLY A 216 4.48 5.58 16.35
CA GLY A 216 4.96 6.95 16.55
C GLY A 216 6.29 7.03 17.32
N ASN A 217 6.49 6.16 18.30
CA ASN A 217 7.74 6.05 19.05
C ASN A 217 8.90 5.60 18.16
N ALA A 218 8.65 4.63 17.27
CA ALA A 218 9.64 4.16 16.30
C ALA A 218 10.15 5.32 15.42
N ILE A 219 9.25 6.20 14.96
CA ILE A 219 9.64 7.40 14.18
C ILE A 219 10.48 8.36 15.01
N THR A 220 10.04 8.65 16.23
CA THR A 220 10.76 9.57 17.14
C THR A 220 12.16 9.03 17.45
N ARG A 221 12.30 7.72 17.64
CA ARG A 221 13.60 7.06 17.86
C ARG A 221 14.48 7.09 16.62
N LEU A 222 13.91 6.84 15.43
CA LEU A 222 14.63 6.90 14.16
C LEU A 222 15.24 8.29 13.95
N LEU A 223 14.42 9.34 14.03
CA LEU A 223 14.86 10.72 13.82
C LEU A 223 15.80 11.21 14.92
N GLY A 224 15.61 10.77 16.17
CA GLY A 224 16.52 11.08 17.27
C GLY A 224 17.88 10.38 17.14
N THR A 225 17.92 9.17 16.58
CA THR A 225 19.16 8.42 16.35
C THR A 225 19.91 8.97 15.13
N PHE A 226 19.20 9.26 14.05
CA PHE A 226 19.76 9.73 12.79
C PHE A 226 19.39 11.20 12.55
N GLN A 227 20.09 12.09 13.26
CA GLN A 227 19.81 13.53 13.25
C GLN A 227 20.07 14.22 11.90
N LYS A 228 20.80 13.57 10.99
CA LYS A 228 21.04 14.06 9.63
C LYS A 228 19.95 13.68 8.63
N VAL A 229 18.92 12.95 9.05
CA VAL A 229 17.80 12.61 8.17
C VAL A 229 16.97 13.88 7.91
N GLU A 230 16.98 14.34 6.67
CA GLU A 230 16.22 15.50 6.21
C GLU A 230 14.98 15.07 5.43
N HIS A 231 15.06 13.90 4.77
CA HIS A 231 14.03 13.39 3.86
C HIS A 231 13.50 12.05 4.32
N VAL A 232 12.18 11.90 4.32
CA VAL A 232 11.54 10.67 4.78
C VAL A 232 10.57 10.13 3.72
N PHE A 233 10.73 8.86 3.38
CA PHE A 233 9.75 8.12 2.60
C PHE A 233 8.95 7.19 3.50
N VAL A 234 7.63 7.24 3.40
CA VAL A 234 6.76 6.20 3.96
C VAL A 234 6.38 5.29 2.80
N CYS A 235 7.02 4.13 2.73
CA CYS A 235 6.91 3.17 1.65
C CYS A 235 6.04 2.00 2.06
N GLY A 236 5.18 1.52 1.16
CA GLY A 236 4.46 0.29 1.41
C GLY A 236 3.45 -0.07 0.34
N ALA A 237 2.67 -1.11 0.60
CA ALA A 237 1.50 -1.44 -0.19
C ALA A 237 0.32 -0.54 0.20
N GLY A 238 -0.53 -0.23 -0.76
CA GLY A 238 -1.76 0.54 -0.55
C GLY A 238 -2.89 0.05 -1.45
N GLY A 239 -4.06 0.63 -1.23
CA GLY A 239 -5.26 0.40 -2.04
C GLY A 239 -5.38 1.44 -3.15
N GLY A 240 -5.64 1.03 -4.38
CA GLY A 240 -5.85 1.94 -5.50
C GLY A 240 -7.25 2.54 -5.46
N VAL A 241 -7.38 3.80 -5.87
CA VAL A 241 -8.68 4.40 -6.18
C VAL A 241 -8.85 4.40 -7.70
N PRO A 242 -9.64 3.47 -8.25
CA PRO A 242 -9.76 3.33 -9.69
C PRO A 242 -10.60 4.47 -10.28
N HIS A 243 -10.23 4.91 -11.48
CA HIS A 243 -11.03 5.84 -12.25
C HIS A 243 -11.60 5.08 -13.46
N TYR A 244 -12.87 4.71 -13.37
CA TYR A 244 -13.48 3.75 -14.30
C TYR A 244 -13.45 4.16 -15.78
N THR A 245 -13.37 5.46 -16.08
CA THR A 245 -13.52 5.98 -17.45
C THR A 245 -12.27 6.57 -18.07
N ASN A 246 -11.30 7.02 -17.26
CA ASN A 246 -10.17 7.78 -17.75
C ASN A 246 -8.90 6.98 -17.51
N TYR A 247 -8.29 6.51 -18.60
CA TYR A 247 -7.08 5.68 -18.55
C TYR A 247 -5.91 6.35 -17.81
N ASP A 248 -5.70 7.65 -18.01
CA ASP A 248 -4.60 8.39 -17.41
C ASP A 248 -4.74 8.55 -15.90
N LYS A 249 -5.98 8.65 -15.42
CA LYS A 249 -6.31 8.76 -13.99
C LYS A 249 -6.62 7.41 -13.34
N HIS A 250 -6.74 6.36 -14.14
CA HIS A 250 -7.11 5.04 -13.67
C HIS A 250 -5.93 4.41 -12.94
N VAL A 251 -6.09 4.14 -11.65
CA VAL A 251 -5.11 3.43 -10.84
C VAL A 251 -5.43 1.94 -10.86
N LYS A 252 -4.45 1.09 -11.21
CA LYS A 252 -4.60 -0.37 -11.29
C LYS A 252 -3.61 -1.11 -10.40
N LEU A 253 -3.77 -2.43 -10.25
CA LEU A 253 -2.84 -3.22 -9.44
C LEU A 253 -1.43 -3.22 -10.07
N GLY A 254 -0.43 -3.06 -9.20
CA GLY A 254 0.96 -2.92 -9.59
C GLY A 254 1.38 -1.55 -10.11
N ASP A 255 0.48 -0.56 -10.16
CA ASP A 255 0.86 0.85 -10.28
C ASP A 255 1.41 1.39 -8.94
N VAL A 256 2.07 2.54 -8.96
CA VAL A 256 2.60 3.21 -7.77
C VAL A 256 2.04 4.62 -7.68
N VAL A 257 1.58 5.00 -6.49
CA VAL A 257 1.06 6.33 -6.19
C VAL A 257 2.02 7.05 -5.24
N VAL A 258 2.46 8.25 -5.63
CA VAL A 258 3.28 9.14 -4.81
C VAL A 258 2.41 10.30 -4.30
N SER A 259 2.44 10.55 -2.99
CA SER A 259 1.61 11.56 -2.35
C SER A 259 1.93 12.97 -2.83
N HIS A 260 0.93 13.69 -3.32
CA HIS A 260 1.03 15.11 -3.66
C HIS A 260 -0.31 15.80 -3.44
N CYS A 261 -0.28 17.10 -3.11
CA CYS A 261 -1.49 17.90 -3.03
C CYS A 261 -2.04 18.12 -4.45
N GLY A 262 -3.16 17.49 -4.80
CA GLY A 262 -3.79 17.72 -6.11
C GLY A 262 -4.16 19.21 -6.30
N ASN A 263 -4.48 19.61 -7.53
CA ASN A 263 -4.97 20.95 -7.81
C ASN A 263 -6.19 21.26 -6.90
N ASN A 264 -6.04 22.26 -6.02
CA ASN A 264 -6.99 22.74 -5.00
C ASN A 264 -7.02 21.99 -3.65
N GLN A 265 -6.09 21.10 -3.34
CA GLN A 265 -6.01 20.46 -2.02
C GLN A 265 -4.90 21.02 -1.14
N LYS A 266 -5.16 21.07 0.17
CA LYS A 266 -4.21 21.59 1.17
C LYS A 266 -3.29 20.52 1.78
N ALA A 267 -3.58 19.23 1.56
CA ALA A 267 -2.87 18.11 2.17
C ALA A 267 -2.46 17.07 1.15
N VAL A 268 -1.32 16.42 1.41
CA VAL A 268 -0.84 15.25 0.64
C VAL A 268 -1.41 13.96 1.21
N TYR A 269 -1.73 13.96 2.50
CA TYR A 269 -2.31 12.84 3.23
C TYR A 269 -3.49 13.29 4.09
N THR A 270 -4.63 12.61 3.95
CA THR A 270 -5.84 12.87 4.75
C THR A 270 -6.26 11.60 5.48
N TYR A 271 -6.18 11.61 6.81
CA TYR A 271 -6.62 10.51 7.66
C TYR A 271 -8.01 10.79 8.23
N CYS A 272 -8.96 9.88 8.05
CA CYS A 272 -10.30 9.99 8.61
C CYS A 272 -10.40 9.26 9.96
N LYS A 273 -10.55 10.03 11.04
CA LYS A 273 -10.68 9.51 12.40
C LYS A 273 -12.09 9.04 12.72
N ASN A 274 -13.10 9.74 12.21
CA ASN A 274 -14.49 9.40 12.45
C ASN A 274 -15.38 9.92 11.32
N VAL A 275 -16.50 9.23 11.10
CA VAL A 275 -17.54 9.59 10.14
C VAL A 275 -18.83 9.84 10.91
N SER A 276 -19.33 11.07 10.86
CA SER A 276 -20.64 11.43 11.40
C SER A 276 -21.67 11.49 10.27
N ASN A 277 -22.91 11.15 10.56
CA ASN A 277 -24.01 11.27 9.61
C ASN A 277 -24.94 12.38 10.10
N GLU A 278 -24.86 13.56 9.49
CA GLU A 278 -25.71 14.71 9.78
C GLU A 278 -26.74 14.82 8.65
N ASN A 279 -28.02 14.52 8.93
CA ASN A 279 -29.13 14.65 7.99
C ASN A 279 -28.99 13.87 6.66
N GLY A 280 -28.35 12.70 6.67
CA GLY A 280 -28.14 11.87 5.48
C GLY A 280 -26.86 12.20 4.70
N ASN A 281 -26.14 13.26 5.09
CA ASN A 281 -24.82 13.59 4.57
C ASN A 281 -23.73 13.08 5.50
N LEU A 282 -22.78 12.33 4.93
CA LEU A 282 -21.59 11.89 5.65
C LEU A 282 -20.64 13.07 5.81
N LYS A 283 -20.18 13.30 7.04
CA LYS A 283 -19.20 14.31 7.38
C LYS A 283 -17.96 13.63 7.94
N PHE A 284 -16.83 13.92 7.31
CA PHE A 284 -15.56 13.28 7.66
C PHE A 284 -14.78 14.16 8.63
N HIS A 285 -14.47 13.63 9.80
CA HIS A 285 -13.57 14.27 10.76
C HIS A 285 -12.15 13.80 10.49
N CYS A 286 -11.36 14.66 9.84
CA CYS A 286 -10.06 14.30 9.29
C CYS A 286 -8.90 15.06 9.91
N HIS A 287 -7.76 14.38 10.01
CA HIS A 287 -6.44 15.00 10.16
C HIS A 287 -5.81 15.14 8.77
N GLN A 288 -5.18 16.28 8.51
CA GLN A 288 -4.59 16.62 7.22
C GLN A 288 -3.12 16.93 7.38
N TYR A 289 -2.28 16.27 6.60
CA TYR A 289 -0.83 16.34 6.67
C TYR A 289 -0.27 16.81 5.33
N SER A 290 0.70 17.74 5.39
CA SER A 290 1.45 18.20 4.22
C SER A 290 2.90 18.49 4.61
N PRO A 291 3.88 18.10 3.78
CA PRO A 291 5.26 18.55 3.94
C PRO A 291 5.34 20.06 3.64
N LYS A 292 6.45 20.67 4.08
CA LYS A 292 6.73 22.08 3.76
C LYS A 292 7.40 22.22 2.40
N THR A 293 8.22 21.24 2.02
CA THR A 293 8.88 21.17 0.71
C THR A 293 8.32 20.03 -0.14
N PHE A 294 8.32 20.21 -1.46
CA PHE A 294 7.74 19.27 -2.42
C PHE A 294 8.77 18.68 -3.38
N ASP A 295 10.07 18.72 -3.03
CA ASP A 295 11.16 18.34 -3.94
C ASP A 295 11.04 16.87 -4.42
N LEU A 296 10.68 15.97 -3.50
CA LEU A 296 10.47 14.55 -3.78
C LEU A 296 9.27 14.32 -4.72
N GLN A 297 8.19 15.08 -4.52
CA GLN A 297 6.98 15.02 -5.33
C GLN A 297 7.21 15.60 -6.73
N ILE A 298 7.94 16.71 -6.83
CA ILE A 298 8.32 17.32 -8.10
C ILE A 298 9.19 16.35 -8.90
N ALA A 299 10.12 15.64 -8.25
CA ALA A 299 10.90 14.58 -8.89
C ALA A 299 10.01 13.44 -9.42
N ALA A 300 9.03 12.98 -8.64
CA ALA A 300 8.06 11.99 -9.12
C ALA A 300 7.25 12.48 -10.35
N MET A 301 6.86 13.76 -10.39
CA MET A 301 6.19 14.35 -11.56
C MET A 301 7.09 14.42 -12.80
N LYS A 302 8.39 14.72 -12.62
CA LYS A 302 9.38 14.68 -13.71
C LYS A 302 9.47 13.27 -14.30
N LEU A 303 9.63 12.26 -13.44
CA LEU A 303 9.64 10.85 -13.85
C LEU A 303 8.36 10.45 -14.59
N GLN A 304 7.19 10.91 -14.13
CA GLN A 304 5.91 10.67 -14.80
C GLN A 304 5.85 11.31 -16.20
N THR A 305 6.45 12.49 -16.38
CA THR A 305 6.42 13.24 -17.64
C THR A 305 7.45 12.71 -18.65
N GLU A 306 8.62 12.28 -18.20
CA GLU A 306 9.68 11.72 -19.04
C GLU A 306 9.24 10.44 -19.78
N VAL A 307 8.38 9.63 -19.18
CA VAL A 307 7.80 8.45 -19.84
C VAL A 307 6.88 8.82 -21.00
N LYS A 308 6.23 9.99 -20.96
CA LYS A 308 5.35 10.44 -22.04
C LYS A 308 6.12 11.01 -23.23
N SER A 309 7.41 11.30 -23.08
CA SER A 309 8.20 12.02 -24.07
C SER A 309 9.26 11.18 -24.79
N ILE A 310 9.56 9.95 -24.32
CA ILE A 310 10.65 9.13 -24.86
C ILE A 310 10.25 7.65 -24.91
N ASP A 311 10.52 6.97 -26.03
CA ASP A 311 10.46 5.50 -26.23
C ASP A 311 11.43 4.69 -25.35
N LYS A 312 11.92 5.25 -24.24
CA LYS A 312 12.84 4.60 -23.32
C LYS A 312 12.06 3.95 -22.17
N LYS A 313 12.51 2.75 -21.78
CA LYS A 313 12.00 2.10 -20.57
C LYS A 313 12.20 3.00 -19.36
N PRO A 314 11.19 3.11 -18.47
CA PRO A 314 11.33 3.93 -17.27
C PRO A 314 12.43 3.42 -16.33
N LEU A 315 13.07 4.35 -15.62
CA LEU A 315 14.16 4.04 -14.68
C LEU A 315 13.71 3.06 -13.57
N TRP A 316 12.51 3.25 -13.03
CA TRP A 316 11.98 2.37 -11.98
C TRP A 316 11.77 0.94 -12.47
N ASP A 317 11.41 0.73 -13.74
CA ASP A 317 11.26 -0.61 -14.32
C ASP A 317 12.64 -1.30 -14.45
N THR A 318 13.70 -0.53 -14.72
CA THR A 318 15.07 -1.06 -14.72
C THR A 318 15.47 -1.54 -13.33
N TYR A 319 15.24 -0.74 -12.29
CA TYR A 319 15.53 -1.12 -10.90
C TYR A 319 14.65 -2.27 -10.40
N LEU A 320 13.39 -2.30 -10.80
CA LEU A 320 12.46 -3.38 -10.48
C LEU A 320 12.98 -4.71 -11.05
N ASN A 321 13.34 -4.73 -12.33
CA ASN A 321 13.89 -5.94 -12.97
C ASN A 321 15.25 -6.35 -12.37
N GLU A 322 16.12 -5.39 -12.02
CA GLU A 322 17.37 -5.68 -11.31
C GLU A 322 17.12 -6.35 -9.95
N ALA A 323 16.14 -5.84 -9.20
CA ALA A 323 15.77 -6.41 -7.91
C ALA A 323 15.14 -7.79 -8.03
N LEU A 324 14.25 -8.01 -9.00
CA LEU A 324 13.70 -9.34 -9.30
C LEU A 324 14.81 -10.35 -9.60
N ASN A 325 15.80 -9.97 -10.42
CA ASN A 325 16.96 -10.81 -10.71
C ASN A 325 17.80 -11.11 -9.46
N LYS A 326 17.94 -10.14 -8.53
CA LYS A 326 18.63 -10.36 -7.24
C LYS A 326 17.87 -11.36 -6.36
N ILE A 327 16.55 -11.26 -6.30
CA ILE A 327 15.68 -12.19 -5.55
C ILE A 327 15.79 -13.60 -6.13
N GLU A 328 15.68 -13.74 -7.46
CA GLU A 328 15.79 -15.04 -8.13
C GLU A 328 17.15 -15.70 -7.94
N LYS A 329 18.23 -14.92 -7.83
CA LYS A 329 19.57 -15.44 -7.54
C LYS A 329 19.76 -15.83 -6.08
N GLN A 330 19.04 -15.18 -5.15
CA GLN A 330 19.15 -15.44 -3.72
C GLN A 330 18.35 -16.68 -3.27
N LYS A 331 17.46 -17.22 -4.11
CA LYS A 331 16.76 -18.52 -4.01
C LYS A 331 16.77 -19.14 -2.59
N THR A 332 16.03 -18.52 -1.69
CA THR A 332 15.52 -19.16 -0.49
C THR A 332 14.12 -19.69 -0.84
N ASP A 333 13.99 -21.01 -0.92
CA ASP A 333 12.86 -21.75 -1.51
C ASP A 333 11.45 -21.53 -0.90
N ASN A 334 11.22 -20.49 -0.09
CA ASN A 334 9.93 -20.22 0.55
C ASN A 334 9.61 -18.72 0.79
N GLU A 335 10.37 -17.80 0.19
CA GLU A 335 10.10 -16.36 0.31
C GLU A 335 9.01 -15.88 -0.64
N SER A 336 8.32 -14.81 -0.25
CA SER A 336 7.20 -14.22 -0.98
C SER A 336 7.53 -14.02 -2.46
N ASP A 337 6.64 -14.44 -3.36
CA ASP A 337 6.84 -14.25 -4.80
C ASP A 337 6.68 -12.76 -5.15
N PHE A 338 7.79 -12.11 -5.46
CA PHE A 338 7.83 -10.71 -5.87
C PHE A 338 7.53 -10.52 -7.36
N LYS A 339 7.33 -11.59 -8.13
CA LYS A 339 6.99 -11.49 -9.55
C LYS A 339 5.63 -10.84 -9.73
N ARG A 340 5.48 -10.13 -10.84
CA ARG A 340 4.20 -9.54 -11.22
C ARG A 340 3.16 -10.65 -11.36
N PRO A 341 2.05 -10.60 -10.62
CA PRO A 341 0.97 -11.57 -10.82
C PRO A 341 0.37 -11.47 -12.23
N PRO A 342 -0.26 -12.55 -12.71
CA PRO A 342 -0.97 -12.56 -13.98
C PRO A 342 -2.00 -11.42 -14.11
N ALA A 343 -2.16 -10.86 -15.31
CA ALA A 343 -3.02 -9.69 -15.54
C ALA A 343 -4.53 -9.96 -15.30
N ASP A 344 -4.97 -11.21 -15.44
CA ASP A 344 -6.33 -11.68 -15.12
C ASP A 344 -6.64 -11.70 -13.61
N SER A 345 -5.60 -11.61 -12.77
CA SER A 345 -5.77 -11.46 -11.33
C SER A 345 -6.05 -10.02 -10.89
N ASP A 346 -5.89 -9.04 -11.78
CA ASP A 346 -6.35 -7.67 -11.57
C ASP A 346 -7.84 -7.58 -11.95
N LYS A 347 -8.69 -7.58 -10.91
CA LYS A 347 -10.15 -7.53 -11.06
C LYS A 347 -10.68 -6.27 -10.44
N LEU A 348 -11.13 -5.36 -11.29
CA LEU A 348 -11.78 -4.14 -10.87
C LEU A 348 -13.24 -4.41 -10.52
N GLN A 349 -13.61 -4.14 -9.28
CA GLN A 349 -14.97 -4.34 -8.78
C GLN A 349 -15.60 -3.00 -8.38
N MET A 350 -16.89 -2.85 -8.65
CA MET A 350 -17.67 -1.68 -8.28
C MET A 350 -18.94 -2.09 -7.54
N TYR A 351 -19.25 -1.35 -6.47
CA TYR A 351 -20.49 -1.50 -5.74
C TYR A 351 -21.58 -0.63 -6.33
N ILE A 352 -22.75 -1.24 -6.53
CA ILE A 352 -23.96 -0.65 -7.09
C ILE A 352 -25.05 -0.71 -6.03
N GLY A 353 -25.77 0.41 -5.85
CA GLY A 353 -26.86 0.49 -4.86
C GLY A 353 -26.42 0.15 -3.42
N GLY A 354 -25.12 0.26 -3.13
CA GLY A 354 -24.51 -0.09 -1.83
C GLY A 354 -24.48 -1.59 -1.48
N THR A 355 -24.98 -2.48 -2.35
CA THR A 355 -25.14 -3.92 -2.01
C THR A 355 -24.70 -4.87 -3.11
N GLU A 356 -24.86 -4.51 -4.39
CA GLU A 356 -24.51 -5.37 -5.52
C GLU A 356 -23.09 -5.10 -6.00
N LEU A 357 -22.34 -6.16 -6.31
CA LEU A 357 -20.95 -6.07 -6.77
C LEU A 357 -20.89 -6.47 -8.25
N ILE A 358 -20.35 -5.59 -9.09
CA ILE A 358 -20.07 -5.90 -10.49
C ILE A 358 -18.57 -5.87 -10.79
N GLU A 359 -18.13 -6.74 -11.67
CA GLU A 359 -16.77 -6.71 -12.23
C GLU A 359 -16.77 -5.83 -13.48
N ILE A 360 -15.86 -4.86 -13.53
CA ILE A 360 -15.72 -3.89 -14.62
C ILE A 360 -14.36 -4.11 -15.28
N THR A 361 -14.30 -4.04 -16.60
CA THR A 361 -13.03 -4.06 -17.33
C THR A 361 -12.28 -2.74 -17.14
N HIS A 362 -10.96 -2.80 -16.95
CA HIS A 362 -10.15 -1.58 -16.91
C HIS A 362 -10.31 -0.74 -18.19
N PRO A 363 -10.26 0.60 -18.08
CA PRO A 363 -10.24 1.45 -19.25
C PRO A 363 -9.02 1.12 -20.12
N ILE A 364 -9.21 1.18 -21.43
CA ILE A 364 -8.20 0.84 -22.43
C ILE A 364 -7.51 2.13 -22.89
N CYS A 365 -6.19 2.08 -23.09
CA CYS A 365 -5.48 3.17 -23.77
C CYS A 365 -5.69 3.05 -25.28
N ASN A 366 -5.98 4.16 -25.95
CA ASN A 366 -6.08 4.18 -27.42
C ASN A 366 -4.71 4.07 -28.11
N ASP A 367 -3.62 4.32 -27.37
CA ASP A 367 -2.27 4.15 -27.88
C ASP A 367 -1.87 2.67 -27.85
N LYS A 368 -1.35 2.18 -28.98
CA LYS A 368 -0.94 0.78 -29.20
C LYS A 368 0.20 0.30 -28.29
N ASP A 369 0.74 1.19 -27.45
CA ASP A 369 1.70 0.87 -26.40
C ASP A 369 0.97 0.29 -25.18
N ASN A 370 0.54 -0.95 -25.33
CA ASN A 370 0.05 -1.78 -24.24
C ASN A 370 1.26 -2.20 -23.37
N THR A 371 1.87 -1.22 -22.70
CA THR A 371 3.05 -1.42 -21.85
C THR A 371 2.60 -2.10 -20.56
N LEU A 372 2.93 -3.39 -20.45
CA LEU A 372 2.70 -4.30 -19.32
C LEU A 372 3.44 -3.90 -18.02
N GLY A 373 3.80 -2.63 -17.85
CA GLY A 373 4.63 -2.12 -16.77
C GLY A 373 3.88 -1.43 -15.63
N THR A 374 4.62 -1.13 -14.57
CA THR A 374 4.19 -0.26 -13.46
C THR A 374 4.13 1.19 -13.92
N ARG A 375 2.99 1.87 -13.72
CA ARG A 375 2.87 3.31 -13.92
C ARG A 375 3.00 4.08 -12.60
N ILE A 376 3.45 5.33 -12.70
CA ILE A 376 3.50 6.26 -11.57
C ILE A 376 2.32 7.22 -11.68
N HIS A 377 1.60 7.38 -10.57
CA HIS A 377 0.60 8.41 -10.37
C HIS A 377 1.04 9.33 -9.25
N VAL A 378 0.74 10.62 -9.37
CA VAL A 378 1.09 11.62 -8.37
C VAL A 378 -0.19 12.32 -7.92
N GLY A 379 -0.53 12.18 -6.65
CA GLY A 379 -1.77 12.74 -6.12
C GLY A 379 -2.04 12.39 -4.66
N PRO A 380 -3.18 12.82 -4.12
CA PRO A 380 -3.44 12.74 -2.69
C PRO A 380 -3.73 11.30 -2.26
N ILE A 381 -3.25 10.96 -1.07
CA ILE A 381 -3.43 9.65 -0.44
C ILE A 381 -4.28 9.85 0.83
N GLY A 382 -5.13 8.89 1.17
CA GLY A 382 -5.90 8.95 2.41
C GLY A 382 -5.94 7.63 3.15
N GLY A 383 -6.46 7.64 4.36
CA GLY A 383 -6.57 6.43 5.18
C GLY A 383 -7.60 6.58 6.29
N GLY A 384 -7.81 5.49 7.02
CA GLY A 384 -8.66 5.46 8.22
C GLY A 384 -9.69 4.33 8.20
N GLN A 385 -9.72 3.54 9.27
CA GLN A 385 -10.62 2.40 9.40
C GLN A 385 -12.11 2.78 9.22
N SER A 386 -12.53 3.94 9.71
CA SER A 386 -13.93 4.37 9.64
C SER A 386 -14.43 4.53 8.20
N VAL A 387 -13.55 4.89 7.26
CA VAL A 387 -13.89 5.00 5.84
C VAL A 387 -13.65 3.69 5.12
N THR A 388 -12.62 2.94 5.51
CA THR A 388 -12.22 1.69 4.87
C THR A 388 -13.22 0.56 5.11
N SER A 389 -13.92 0.56 6.24
CA SER A 389 -14.84 -0.52 6.65
C SER A 389 -16.09 -0.63 5.76
N ASN A 390 -16.54 0.47 5.14
CA ASN A 390 -17.73 0.49 4.29
C ASN A 390 -17.37 1.02 2.90
N ALA A 391 -17.66 0.23 1.85
CA ALA A 391 -17.36 0.60 0.46
C ALA A 391 -18.02 1.90 0.02
N PHE A 392 -19.26 2.16 0.43
CA PHE A 392 -19.98 3.39 0.10
C PHE A 392 -19.34 4.61 0.77
N THR A 393 -18.98 4.50 2.05
CA THR A 393 -18.28 5.55 2.79
C THR A 393 -16.91 5.81 2.17
N ARG A 394 -16.16 4.76 1.80
CA ARG A 394 -14.88 4.86 1.11
C ARG A 394 -15.01 5.58 -0.23
N GLN A 395 -16.03 5.25 -1.04
CA GLN A 395 -16.27 5.91 -2.32
C GLN A 395 -16.57 7.41 -2.14
N LYS A 396 -17.41 7.76 -1.16
CA LYS A 396 -17.68 9.17 -0.84
C LYS A 396 -16.44 9.91 -0.37
N PHE A 397 -15.66 9.31 0.52
CA PHE A 397 -14.42 9.89 1.03
C PHE A 397 -13.38 10.11 -0.07
N THR A 398 -13.13 9.09 -0.89
CA THR A 398 -12.19 9.17 -2.01
C THR A 398 -12.63 10.19 -3.07
N ALA A 399 -13.93 10.35 -3.32
CA ALA A 399 -14.45 11.37 -4.22
C ALA A 399 -14.31 12.79 -3.65
N GLU A 400 -14.66 13.01 -2.38
CA GLU A 400 -14.58 14.31 -1.71
C GLU A 400 -13.15 14.83 -1.65
N TYR A 401 -12.21 13.97 -1.26
CA TYR A 401 -10.79 14.28 -1.18
C TYR A 401 -10.01 13.84 -2.42
N LYS A 402 -10.67 13.56 -3.56
CA LYS A 402 -10.07 13.21 -4.87
C LYS A 402 -8.84 12.29 -4.76
N LEU A 403 -8.92 11.29 -3.89
CA LEU A 403 -7.81 10.41 -3.54
C LEU A 403 -7.44 9.50 -4.72
N LEU A 404 -6.15 9.24 -4.91
CA LEU A 404 -5.66 8.25 -5.88
C LEU A 404 -5.28 6.92 -5.23
N ALA A 405 -4.91 6.97 -3.95
CA ALA A 405 -4.66 5.78 -3.16
C ALA A 405 -5.23 5.93 -1.75
N MET A 406 -5.52 4.77 -1.19
CA MET A 406 -5.87 4.56 0.19
C MET A 406 -4.74 3.80 0.87
N ASP A 407 -4.61 4.04 2.15
CA ASP A 407 -3.57 3.50 3.00
C ASP A 407 -4.18 3.00 4.30
N SER A 408 -3.40 2.21 5.02
CA SER A 408 -3.72 1.73 6.35
C SER A 408 -3.46 2.82 7.41
N GLU A 409 -3.24 2.41 8.66
CA GLU A 409 -3.33 3.23 9.87
C GLU A 409 -2.08 4.08 10.15
N PHE A 410 -1.75 5.01 9.25
CA PHE A 410 -0.54 5.84 9.33
C PHE A 410 -0.70 7.20 10.06
N ASP A 411 -1.84 7.50 10.69
CA ASP A 411 -2.09 8.77 11.39
C ASP A 411 -0.99 9.11 12.41
N SER A 412 -0.61 8.16 13.26
CA SER A 412 0.44 8.37 14.27
C SER A 412 1.83 8.52 13.66
N VAL A 413 2.10 7.81 12.56
CA VAL A 413 3.37 7.95 11.82
C VAL A 413 3.49 9.36 11.28
N MET A 414 2.45 9.88 10.62
CA MET A 414 2.44 11.25 10.09
C MET A 414 2.47 12.31 11.20
N GLY A 415 1.72 12.07 12.28
CA GLY A 415 1.74 12.91 13.47
C GLY A 415 3.15 13.01 14.08
N SER A 416 3.85 11.89 14.21
CA SER A 416 5.22 11.86 14.71
C SER A 416 6.23 12.48 13.75
N LEU A 417 6.08 12.32 12.42
CA LEU A 417 6.93 13.00 11.44
C LEU A 417 6.81 14.52 11.55
N MET A 418 5.57 15.03 11.59
CA MET A 418 5.32 16.46 11.76
C MET A 418 5.78 16.98 13.13
N GLY A 419 5.53 16.21 14.20
CA GLY A 419 5.92 16.58 15.57
C GLY A 419 7.43 16.67 15.78
N ASN A 420 8.21 15.88 15.05
CA ASN A 420 9.68 15.93 15.06
C ASN A 420 10.25 16.92 14.02
N TYR A 421 9.44 17.84 13.50
CA TYR A 421 9.84 18.87 12.54
C TYR A 421 10.48 18.35 11.25
N CYS A 422 10.14 17.12 10.81
CA CYS A 422 10.53 16.66 9.48
C CYS A 422 9.74 17.45 8.42
N HIS A 423 10.45 18.17 7.55
CA HIS A 423 9.85 19.11 6.60
C HIS A 423 9.77 18.59 5.17
N SER A 424 10.50 17.53 4.85
CA SER A 424 10.47 16.86 3.56
C SER A 424 10.12 15.39 3.74
N TYR A 425 8.90 15.02 3.32
CA TYR A 425 8.49 13.64 3.29
C TYR A 425 7.56 13.34 2.12
N ALA A 426 7.58 12.09 1.67
CA ALA A 426 6.69 11.59 0.64
C ALA A 426 6.17 10.20 1.00
N ILE A 427 4.89 9.94 0.74
CA ILE A 427 4.26 8.65 0.90
C ILE A 427 4.24 7.98 -0.46
N VAL A 428 4.75 6.77 -0.56
CA VAL A 428 4.83 6.02 -1.80
C VAL A 428 4.12 4.68 -1.58
N ARG A 429 3.00 4.49 -2.27
CA ARG A 429 2.17 3.30 -2.14
C ARG A 429 2.15 2.53 -3.45
N GLY A 430 2.63 1.29 -3.39
CA GLY A 430 2.43 0.32 -4.44
C GLY A 430 1.03 -0.26 -4.34
N ILE A 431 0.29 -0.28 -5.43
CA ILE A 431 -1.10 -0.67 -5.41
C ILE A 431 -1.23 -2.19 -5.42
N SER A 432 -1.80 -2.73 -4.34
CA SER A 432 -1.96 -4.17 -4.12
C SER A 432 -3.42 -4.61 -4.07
N ASP A 433 -4.33 -3.74 -3.66
CA ASP A 433 -5.78 -3.98 -3.65
C ASP A 433 -6.56 -2.70 -4.04
N TYR A 434 -7.89 -2.72 -3.92
CA TYR A 434 -8.78 -1.56 -4.14
C TYR A 434 -9.46 -1.07 -2.85
N LYS A 435 -8.80 -1.30 -1.70
CA LYS A 435 -9.31 -0.97 -0.37
C LYS A 435 -8.36 -0.04 0.36
N ASP A 436 -7.27 -0.56 0.91
CA ASP A 436 -6.29 0.16 1.76
C ASP A 436 -4.90 -0.50 1.76
N GLY A 437 -4.68 -1.58 1.00
CA GLY A 437 -3.44 -2.35 0.99
C GLY A 437 -3.31 -3.37 2.12
N SER A 438 -4.33 -3.50 2.99
CA SER A 438 -4.31 -4.46 4.12
C SER A 438 -4.65 -5.88 3.69
N VAL A 439 -5.20 -6.08 2.48
CA VAL A 439 -5.59 -7.41 2.00
C VAL A 439 -4.34 -8.18 1.60
N LYS A 440 -4.00 -9.22 2.36
CA LYS A 440 -2.90 -10.13 2.02
C LYS A 440 -3.22 -10.86 0.71
N ASN A 441 -2.47 -10.54 -0.32
CA ASN A 441 -2.65 -11.10 -1.64
C ASN A 441 -1.29 -11.25 -2.37
N LYS A 442 -1.33 -11.88 -3.54
CA LYS A 442 -0.14 -12.09 -4.37
C LYS A 442 0.43 -10.78 -4.95
N TRP A 443 -0.36 -9.71 -4.98
CA TRP A 443 0.07 -8.41 -5.47
C TRP A 443 0.89 -7.63 -4.47
N GLN A 444 0.71 -7.85 -3.17
CA GLN A 444 1.38 -7.09 -2.11
C GLN A 444 2.92 -7.11 -2.25
N PRO A 445 3.60 -8.26 -2.42
CA PRO A 445 5.06 -8.25 -2.59
C PRO A 445 5.52 -7.49 -3.83
N TYR A 446 4.90 -7.73 -4.99
CA TYR A 446 5.21 -7.02 -6.24
C TYR A 446 4.98 -5.51 -6.10
N ALA A 447 3.86 -5.11 -5.52
CA ALA A 447 3.50 -3.71 -5.31
C ALA A 447 4.50 -3.01 -4.38
N SER A 448 4.91 -3.66 -3.29
CA SER A 448 5.95 -3.17 -2.40
C SER A 448 7.29 -2.97 -3.13
N LEU A 449 7.68 -3.93 -3.98
CA LEU A 449 8.91 -3.81 -4.78
C LEU A 449 8.84 -2.70 -5.82
N ALA A 450 7.68 -2.54 -6.46
CA ALA A 450 7.43 -1.44 -7.39
C ALA A 450 7.54 -0.08 -6.68
N ALA A 451 6.94 0.08 -5.50
CA ALA A 451 7.04 1.29 -4.69
C ALA A 451 8.50 1.61 -4.33
N ALA A 452 9.25 0.61 -3.85
CA ALA A 452 10.67 0.77 -3.49
C ALA A 452 11.54 1.12 -4.71
N SER A 453 11.22 0.56 -5.89
CA SER A 453 11.92 0.87 -7.15
C SER A 453 11.67 2.30 -7.62
N VAL A 454 10.46 2.82 -7.41
CA VAL A 454 10.13 4.23 -7.66
C VAL A 454 10.88 5.15 -6.71
N ILE A 455 11.02 4.79 -5.43
CA ILE A 455 11.85 5.55 -4.47
C ILE A 455 13.30 5.62 -4.96
N LYS A 456 13.89 4.48 -5.41
CA LYS A 456 15.25 4.48 -5.98
C LYS A 456 15.36 5.40 -7.19
N ALA A 457 14.36 5.39 -8.06
CA ALA A 457 14.32 6.27 -9.24
C ALA A 457 14.26 7.75 -8.84
N ILE A 458 13.38 8.12 -7.88
CA ILE A 458 13.29 9.48 -7.35
C ILE A 458 14.64 9.93 -6.79
N LEU A 459 15.24 9.13 -5.91
CA LEU A 459 16.53 9.42 -5.30
C LEU A 459 17.67 9.56 -6.30
N SER A 460 17.60 8.85 -7.42
CA SER A 460 18.64 8.90 -8.46
C SER A 460 18.62 10.20 -9.28
N ILE A 461 17.45 10.86 -9.38
CA ILE A 461 17.31 12.12 -10.12
C ILE A 461 17.34 13.36 -9.21
N THR A 462 17.25 13.17 -7.90
CA THR A 462 17.30 14.24 -6.91
C THR A 462 18.70 14.30 -6.29
N ASN A 463 19.33 15.48 -6.30
CA ASN A 463 20.52 15.75 -5.49
C ASN A 463 20.07 16.36 -4.18
N VAL A 464 19.72 15.49 -3.25
CA VAL A 464 19.23 15.79 -1.91
C VAL A 464 20.33 15.68 -0.87
#